data_AF-A0A957PDN6-F1
#
_entry.id   AF-A0A957PDN6-F1
#
_cell.length_a   1.000
_cell.length_b   1.000
_cell.length_c   1.000
_cell.angle_alpha   90.00
_cell.angle_beta   90.00
_cell.angle_gamma   90.00
#
_symmetry.space_group_name_H-M   'P 1'
#
loop_
_entity.id
_entity.type
_entity.pdbx_description
1 polymer ?
#
loop_
_entity_poly.entity_id
_entity_poly.type
_entity_poly.pdbx_seq_one_letter_code
_entity_poly.pdbx_strand_id
1 'polypeptide(L)' 'MSFEHLLADRTGGMKVNAIREILKVVSQPGMISLAGGLPSPDSFPMQIMTELTNTVLTKYGSRALQYDATEGFAPLLTAL' A
#
# COMPACT_ATOMS: atom_id res chain seq x y z
N MET A 1 -30.45 -4.36 8.97
CA MET A 1 -30.08 -5.31 10.05
C MET A 1 -29.08 -4.60 10.94
N SER A 2 -29.31 -4.52 12.25
CA SER A 2 -28.42 -3.83 13.20
C SER A 2 -27.42 -4.84 13.75
N PHE A 3 -26.12 -4.55 13.60
CA PHE A 3 -25.01 -5.41 14.03
C PHE A 3 -24.18 -4.75 15.13
N GLU A 4 -24.54 -3.55 15.59
CA GLU A 4 -23.74 -2.77 16.53
C GLU A 4 -23.49 -3.53 17.84
N HIS A 5 -24.47 -4.33 18.30
CA HIS A 5 -24.38 -5.14 19.51
C HIS A 5 -23.39 -6.32 19.42
N LEU A 6 -22.93 -6.69 18.22
CA LEU A 6 -21.93 -7.74 18.01
C LEU A 6 -20.50 -7.21 18.02
N LEU A 7 -20.33 -5.88 18.04
CA LEU A 7 -19.02 -5.26 17.96
C LEU A 7 -18.35 -5.25 19.34
N ALA A 8 -17.03 -5.47 19.36
CA ALA A 8 -16.24 -5.35 20.57
C ALA A 8 -15.98 -3.88 20.92
N ASP A 9 -15.91 -3.52 22.20
CA ASP A 9 -15.76 -2.12 22.68
C ASP A 9 -14.70 -1.29 21.96
N ARG A 10 -13.56 -1.90 21.59
CA ARG A 10 -12.48 -1.23 20.86
C ARG A 10 -12.91 -0.63 19.50
N THR A 11 -14.00 -1.12 18.90
CA THR A 11 -14.51 -0.59 17.64
C THR A 11 -15.11 0.80 17.79
N GLY A 12 -15.55 1.19 19.00
CA GLY A 12 -16.12 2.52 19.25
C GLY A 12 -15.13 3.67 19.01
N GLY A 13 -13.82 3.39 19.10
CA GLY A 13 -12.77 4.37 18.78
C GLY A 13 -12.40 4.46 17.30
N MET A 14 -12.88 3.54 16.45
CA MET A 14 -12.56 3.52 15.03
C MET A 14 -13.34 4.63 14.31
N LYS A 15 -12.65 5.45 13.53
CA LYS A 15 -13.23 6.58 12.79
C LYS A 15 -12.87 6.50 11.30
N VAL A 16 -13.70 7.13 10.50
CA VAL A 16 -13.41 7.36 9.08
C VAL A 16 -12.22 8.31 8.94
N ASN A 17 -11.31 8.01 8.02
CA ASN A 17 -10.17 8.86 7.72
C ASN A 17 -10.57 9.86 6.62
N ALA A 18 -10.66 11.15 6.96
CA ALA A 18 -11.08 12.21 6.04
C ALA A 18 -10.20 12.32 4.78
N ILE A 19 -8.88 12.10 4.90
CA ILE A 19 -7.95 12.10 3.76
C ILE A 19 -8.30 10.95 2.80
N ARG A 20 -8.62 9.76 3.33
CA ARG A 20 -9.05 8.62 2.50
C ARG A 20 -10.39 8.90 1.80
N GLU A 21 -11.32 9.61 2.41
CA GLU A 21 -12.59 9.99 1.77
C GLU A 21 -12.37 10.96 0.61
N ILE A 22 -11.49 11.95 0.79
CA ILE A 22 -11.11 12.87 -0.28
C ILE A 22 -10.51 12.10 -1.46
N LEU A 23 -9.59 11.18 -1.21
CA LEU A 23 -8.92 10.39 -2.25
C LEU A 23 -9.89 9.56 -3.11
N LYS A 24 -11.07 9.18 -2.61
CA LYS A 24 -12.08 8.47 -3.43
C LYS A 24 -12.61 9.33 -4.58
N VAL A 25 -12.62 10.65 -4.41
CA VAL A 25 -13.17 11.61 -5.38
C VAL A 25 -12.07 12.16 -6.29
N VAL A 26 -10.82 12.16 -5.83
CA VAL A 26 -9.65 12.63 -6.59
C VAL A 26 -9.45 11.88 -7.91
N SER A 27 -9.83 10.60 -7.98
CA SER A 27 -9.69 9.77 -9.18
C SER A 27 -10.78 10.01 -10.24
N GLN A 28 -11.76 10.88 -9.99
CA GLN A 28 -12.85 11.14 -10.92
C GLN A 28 -12.35 11.92 -12.15
N PRO A 29 -12.69 11.49 -13.38
CA PRO A 29 -12.33 12.23 -14.58
C PRO A 29 -12.79 13.69 -14.51
N GLY A 30 -11.88 14.62 -14.84
CA GLY A 30 -12.14 16.06 -14.79
C GLY A 30 -11.89 16.73 -13.42
N MET A 31 -11.58 15.96 -12.37
CA MET A 31 -11.18 16.51 -11.08
C MET A 31 -9.74 17.03 -11.11
N ILE A 32 -9.53 18.25 -10.62
CA ILE A 32 -8.18 18.79 -10.35
C ILE A 32 -7.98 18.76 -8.84
N SER A 33 -7.21 17.77 -8.36
CA SER A 33 -6.94 17.63 -6.93
C SER A 33 -5.66 18.36 -6.52
N LEU A 34 -5.82 19.32 -5.61
CA LEU A 34 -4.71 19.94 -4.86
C LEU A 34 -4.62 19.39 -3.43
N ALA A 35 -5.47 18.42 -3.08
CA ALA A 35 -5.58 17.87 -1.73
C ALA A 35 -4.69 16.63 -1.51
N GLY A 36 -4.27 15.96 -2.58
CA GLY A 36 -3.54 14.70 -2.52
C GLY A 36 -2.03 14.89 -2.35
N GLY A 37 -1.43 14.19 -1.38
CA GLY A 37 0.02 13.97 -1.30
C GLY A 37 0.49 12.80 -2.18
N LEU A 38 -0.15 12.61 -3.34
CA LEU A 38 0.16 11.53 -4.27
C LEU A 38 1.39 11.94 -5.11
N PRO A 39 2.42 11.09 -5.22
CA PRO A 39 3.50 11.31 -6.17
C PRO A 39 2.95 11.37 -7.61
N SER A 40 3.63 12.12 -8.48
CA SER A 40 3.29 12.13 -9.91
C SER A 40 3.46 10.73 -10.50
N PRO A 41 2.50 10.20 -11.28
CA PRO A 41 2.66 8.92 -11.98
C PRO A 41 3.93 8.85 -12.84
N ASP A 42 4.30 9.98 -13.47
CA ASP A 42 5.48 10.08 -14.34
C ASP A 42 6.80 10.00 -13.55
N SER A 43 6.75 10.19 -12.22
CA SER A 43 7.92 10.05 -11.36
C SER A 43 8.24 8.59 -11.01
N PHE A 44 7.34 7.65 -11.31
CA PHE A 44 7.58 6.24 -11.02
C PHE A 44 8.60 5.65 -12.00
N PRO A 45 9.70 5.04 -11.52
CA PRO A 45 10.78 4.53 -12.37
C PRO A 45 10.40 3.17 -12.97
N MET A 46 9.42 3.15 -13.89
CA MET A 46 8.79 1.93 -14.41
C MET A 46 9.76 0.93 -15.05
N GLN A 47 10.81 1.44 -15.70
CA GLN A 47 11.84 0.57 -16.28
C GLN A 47 12.61 -0.19 -15.18
N ILE A 48 13.12 0.52 -14.18
CA ILE A 48 13.88 -0.06 -13.07
C ILE A 48 12.98 -1.03 -12.28
N MET A 49 11.71 -0.69 -12.06
CA MET A 49 10.75 -1.56 -11.38
C MET A 49 10.58 -2.91 -12.10
N THR A 50 10.47 -2.89 -13.43
CA THR A 50 10.38 -4.10 -14.25
C THR A 50 11.64 -4.95 -14.14
N GLU A 51 12.82 -4.34 -14.28
CA GLU A 51 14.11 -5.02 -14.21
C GLU A 51 14.35 -5.66 -12.83
N LEU A 52 14.08 -4.91 -11.75
CA LEU A 52 14.23 -5.41 -10.39
C LEU A 52 13.25 -6.53 -10.06
N THR A 53 12.00 -6.44 -10.55
CA THR A 53 11.00 -7.51 -10.36
C THR A 53 11.49 -8.82 -10.99
N ASN A 54 11.97 -8.78 -12.24
CA ASN A 54 12.56 -9.94 -12.89
C ASN A 54 13.77 -10.47 -12.12
N THR A 55 14.66 -9.56 -11.67
CA THR A 55 15.85 -9.92 -10.88
C THR A 55 15.46 -10.66 -9.60
N VAL A 56 14.45 -10.19 -8.87
CA VAL A 56 13.98 -10.82 -7.64
C VAL A 56 13.42 -12.22 -7.92
N LEU A 57 12.59 -12.36 -8.95
CA LEU A 57 12.00 -13.64 -9.32
C LEU A 57 13.05 -14.65 -9.79
N THR A 58 14.07 -14.22 -10.55
CA THR A 58 15.15 -15.10 -10.98
C THR A 58 16.10 -15.47 -9.84
N LYS A 59 16.46 -14.52 -8.97
CA LYS A 59 17.46 -14.73 -7.91
C LYS A 59 16.90 -15.48 -6.70
N TYR A 60 15.69 -15.15 -6.28
CA TYR A 60 15.09 -15.68 -5.04
C TYR A 60 13.98 -16.69 -5.30
N GLY A 61 13.45 -16.77 -6.54
CA GLY A 61 12.50 -17.80 -6.95
C GLY A 61 11.24 -17.84 -6.08
N SER A 62 10.82 -19.06 -5.73
CA SER A 62 9.63 -19.30 -4.90
C SER A 62 9.73 -18.69 -3.49
N ARG A 63 10.94 -18.46 -2.98
CA ARG A 63 11.12 -17.82 -1.66
C ARG A 63 10.57 -16.39 -1.65
N ALA A 64 10.64 -15.66 -2.77
CA ALA A 64 10.05 -14.31 -2.87
C ALA A 64 8.52 -14.31 -2.78
N LEU A 65 7.87 -15.46 -2.93
CA LEU A 65 6.42 -15.62 -2.96
C LEU A 65 5.88 -16.44 -1.76
N GLN A 66 6.77 -16.89 -0.87
CA GLN A 66 6.42 -17.73 0.28
C GLN A 66 6.42 -16.89 1.57
N TYR A 67 5.74 -17.41 2.60
CA TYR A 67 5.88 -16.90 3.96
C TYR A 67 7.34 -16.77 4.38
N ASP A 68 7.63 -15.69 5.10
CA ASP A 68 8.94 -15.39 5.66
C ASP A 68 8.76 -14.83 7.09
N ALA A 69 9.87 -14.51 7.74
CA ALA A 69 9.90 -13.96 9.09
C ALA A 69 9.13 -12.64 9.22
N THR A 70 8.55 -12.38 10.40
CA THR A 70 7.75 -11.17 10.67
C THR A 70 8.61 -9.90 10.61
N GLU A 71 9.88 -10.03 10.97
CA GLU A 71 10.89 -8.98 10.97
C GLU A 71 11.17 -8.45 9.55
N GLY A 72 10.93 -9.27 8.51
CA GLY A 72 11.07 -8.89 7.11
C GLY A 72 12.34 -9.43 6.42
N PHE A 73 12.54 -8.98 5.18
CA PHE A 73 13.62 -9.47 4.32
C PHE A 73 14.99 -8.99 4.81
N ALA A 74 15.83 -9.91 5.31
CA ALA A 74 17.08 -9.58 5.98
C ALA A 74 18.03 -8.62 5.19
N PRO A 75 18.24 -8.78 3.88
CA PRO A 75 19.08 -7.84 3.13
C PRO A 75 18.56 -6.40 3.12
N LEU A 76 17.23 -6.19 3.21
CA LEU A 76 16.66 -4.86 3.32
C LEU A 76 16.92 -4.27 4.72
N LEU A 77 16.79 -5.07 5.78
CA LEU A 77 17.04 -4.64 7.16
C LEU A 77 18.49 -4.19 7.37
N THR A 78 19.45 -4.81 6.68
CA THR A 78 20.87 -4.42 6.77
C THR A 78 21.25 -3.24 5.87
N ALA A 79 20.41 -2.89 4.90
CA ALA A 79 20.69 -1.84 3.93
C ALA A 79 20.09 -0.48 4.30
N LEU A 80 19.16 -0.44 5.26
CA LEU A 80 18.53 0.75 5.82
C LEU A 80 19.18 1.14 7.15
#